data_AF-A0A318NAS9-F1
#
_entry.id   AF-A0A318NAS9-F1
#
_cell.length_a   1.000
_cell.length_b   1.000
_cell.length_c   1.000
_cell.angle_alpha   90.00
_cell.angle_beta   90.00
_cell.angle_gamma   90.00
#
_symmetry.space_group_name_H-M   'P 1'
#
loop_
_entity.id
_entity.type
_entity.pdbx_description
1 polymer ?
#
loop_
_entity_poly.entity_id
_entity_poly.type
_entity_poly.pdbx_seq_one_letter_code
_entity_poly.pdbx_strand_id
1 'polypeptide(L)'
;MRVVVKRFVVVMALAGLAACGGAPTAAEAPTGGRETPRSAAVTGTPTIQSAWTSCAVDAPIQNDGRPLAALALTRLGTDFTVATAVHCQLEPKRRADGGEDLVLTEGRATDVTALLAALRLPDDTTTVEACTLEMPWVPNLLLLDAQGRWTRIGLPVNACGKPRPEVTEAVRGLRLTTVSEKVVREIVSAGAAASGCNQEWSDVLATETGDPRLLPRPGRVPLPPQVRLCVYRVPTQQQGTPQPAGTFEYGLLLPQHRRAAIEQTLTTLRPAEQCSDAADQFAALQDATITGDVVYVELDHCRRVLATPLYGPPILAQADAALIELLSR
;
A
#
# COMPACT_ATOMS: atom_id res chain seq x y z
N MET A 1 -6.68 -26.35 41.50
CA MET A 1 -7.40 -26.28 40.21
C MET A 1 -6.48 -26.86 39.13
N ARG A 2 -6.87 -27.98 38.52
CA ARG A 2 -6.05 -28.70 37.53
C ARG A 2 -6.20 -28.04 36.15
N VAL A 3 -5.09 -27.61 35.57
CA VAL A 3 -5.02 -27.05 34.21
C VAL A 3 -4.97 -28.21 33.22
N VAL A 4 -6.01 -28.36 32.40
CA VAL A 4 -6.09 -29.34 31.32
C VAL A 4 -5.47 -28.72 30.07
N VAL A 5 -4.25 -29.14 29.74
CA VAL A 5 -3.58 -28.79 28.48
C VAL A 5 -4.03 -29.79 27.41
N LYS A 6 -4.94 -29.36 26.51
CA LYS A 6 -5.31 -30.16 25.32
C LYS A 6 -4.20 -30.02 24.27
N ARG A 7 -3.46 -31.11 24.05
CA ARG A 7 -2.54 -31.28 22.91
C ARG A 7 -3.35 -31.49 21.64
N PHE A 8 -3.19 -30.62 20.66
CA PHE A 8 -3.66 -30.86 19.29
C PHE A 8 -2.58 -31.65 18.53
N VAL A 9 -2.94 -32.86 18.09
CA VAL A 9 -2.16 -33.67 17.15
C VAL A 9 -2.72 -33.39 15.76
N VAL A 10 -1.91 -32.83 14.87
CA VAL A 10 -2.24 -32.65 13.46
C VAL A 10 -1.77 -33.90 12.72
N VAL A 11 -2.73 -34.69 12.21
CA VAL A 11 -2.48 -35.83 11.32
C VAL A 11 -2.53 -35.31 9.89
N MET A 12 -1.36 -35.24 9.22
CA MET A 12 -1.25 -34.96 7.79
C MET A 12 -1.54 -36.25 7.00
N ALA A 13 -2.70 -36.32 6.35
CA ALA A 13 -3.02 -37.37 5.40
C ALA A 13 -2.47 -36.99 4.01
N LEU A 14 -1.45 -37.71 3.57
CA LEU A 14 -0.95 -37.70 2.19
C LEU A 14 -1.88 -38.55 1.32
N ALA A 15 -2.66 -37.90 0.44
CA ALA A 15 -3.38 -38.56 -0.62
C ALA A 15 -2.60 -38.41 -1.93
N GLY A 16 -2.05 -39.52 -2.42
CA GLY A 16 -1.42 -39.61 -3.73
C GLY A 16 -2.45 -39.62 -4.85
N LEU A 17 -2.20 -38.81 -5.89
CA LEU A 17 -2.91 -38.88 -7.16
C LEU A 17 -1.97 -39.46 -8.21
N ALA A 18 -2.35 -40.63 -8.70
CA ALA A 18 -1.76 -41.33 -9.81
C ALA A 18 -2.25 -40.77 -11.16
N ALA A 19 -1.40 -40.93 -12.16
CA ALA A 19 -1.45 -40.48 -13.53
C ALA A 19 -2.76 -40.76 -14.31
N CYS A 20 -3.11 -39.81 -15.18
CA CYS A 20 -3.68 -40.08 -16.50
C CYS A 20 -3.00 -39.17 -17.52
N GLY A 21 -2.50 -39.80 -18.59
CA GLY A 21 -1.70 -39.18 -19.63
C GLY A 21 -2.46 -38.29 -20.59
N GLY A 22 -1.72 -37.35 -21.15
CA GLY A 22 -2.11 -36.50 -22.27
C GLY A 22 -0.90 -35.64 -22.59
N ALA A 23 -0.07 -36.08 -23.53
CA ALA A 23 1.07 -35.33 -24.00
C ALA A 23 0.60 -34.05 -24.74
N PRO A 24 1.00 -32.84 -24.32
CA PRO A 24 1.05 -31.73 -25.24
C PRO A 24 2.39 -31.79 -25.98
N THR A 25 2.29 -31.75 -27.30
CA THR A 25 3.36 -31.40 -28.23
C THR A 25 4.26 -30.30 -27.65
N ALA A 26 5.57 -30.56 -27.65
CA ALA A 26 6.60 -29.59 -27.28
C ALA A 26 6.40 -28.30 -28.08
N ALA A 27 5.81 -27.29 -27.44
CA ALA A 27 5.98 -25.92 -27.85
C ALA A 27 7.41 -25.55 -27.50
N GLU A 28 8.24 -25.30 -28.51
CA GLU A 28 9.58 -24.73 -28.35
C GLU A 28 9.48 -23.53 -27.42
N ALA A 29 10.12 -23.64 -26.25
CA ALA A 29 10.32 -22.51 -25.38
C ALA A 29 11.03 -21.42 -26.19
N PRO A 30 10.56 -20.15 -26.17
CA PRO A 30 11.28 -19.09 -26.84
C PRO A 30 12.64 -18.95 -26.15
N THR A 31 13.71 -19.37 -26.83
CA THR A 31 15.13 -19.17 -26.49
C THR A 31 15.56 -17.70 -26.58
N GLY A 32 14.63 -16.78 -26.36
CA GLY A 32 14.82 -15.34 -26.36
C GLY A 32 14.80 -14.79 -24.95
N GLY A 33 15.56 -15.39 -24.03
CA GLY A 33 15.91 -14.75 -22.77
C GLY A 33 16.74 -13.51 -23.09
N ARG A 34 16.09 -12.38 -23.30
CA ARG A 34 16.76 -11.09 -23.44
C ARG A 34 17.32 -10.77 -22.06
N GLU A 35 18.54 -11.25 -21.82
CA GLU A 35 19.38 -10.92 -20.68
C GLU A 35 19.37 -9.41 -20.57
N THR A 36 18.62 -8.88 -19.60
CA THR A 36 18.59 -7.45 -19.35
C THR A 36 20.03 -7.11 -18.98
N PRO A 37 20.71 -6.16 -19.65
CA PRO A 37 22.09 -5.86 -19.35
C PRO A 37 22.23 -5.61 -17.85
N ARG A 38 22.97 -6.48 -17.17
CA ARG A 38 23.29 -6.35 -15.76
C ARG A 38 23.89 -4.96 -15.61
N SER A 39 23.20 -4.06 -14.89
CA SER A 39 23.67 -2.70 -14.71
C SER A 39 25.06 -2.78 -14.09
N ALA A 40 26.08 -2.43 -14.89
CA ALA A 40 27.44 -2.42 -14.40
C ALA A 40 27.49 -1.45 -13.21
N ALA A 41 28.18 -1.86 -12.14
CA ALA A 41 28.43 -0.97 -11.01
C ALA A 41 28.96 0.36 -11.56
N VAL A 42 28.31 1.48 -11.20
CA VAL A 42 28.77 2.81 -11.60
C VAL A 42 30.08 3.06 -10.86
N THR A 43 31.19 2.76 -11.54
CA THR A 43 32.53 3.04 -11.07
C THR A 43 32.81 4.53 -11.25
N GLY A 44 33.30 5.18 -10.20
CA GLY A 44 33.56 6.61 -10.18
C GLY A 44 33.82 7.12 -8.78
N THR A 45 34.02 8.43 -8.65
CA THR A 45 34.12 9.11 -7.35
C THR A 45 32.71 9.53 -6.91
N PRO A 46 32.25 9.15 -5.72
CA PRO A 46 30.98 9.64 -5.19
C PRO A 46 30.94 11.16 -5.16
N THR A 47 29.79 11.74 -5.52
CA THR A 47 29.58 13.19 -5.40
C THR A 47 29.56 13.57 -3.92
N ILE A 48 30.50 14.39 -3.50
CA ILE A 48 30.59 14.93 -2.13
C ILE A 48 30.00 16.33 -2.11
N GLN A 49 29.08 16.56 -1.18
CA GLN A 49 28.46 17.85 -0.94
C GLN A 49 29.05 18.50 0.31
N SER A 50 29.13 19.83 0.33
CA SER A 50 29.87 20.59 1.33
C SER A 50 29.20 20.70 2.68
N ALA A 51 27.87 20.64 2.74
CA ALA A 51 27.13 20.78 4.00
C ALA A 51 25.82 19.97 3.96
N TRP A 52 25.56 19.24 5.04
CA TRP A 52 24.29 18.58 5.30
C TRP A 52 23.37 19.50 6.12
N THR A 53 22.13 19.64 5.70
CA THR A 53 21.10 20.42 6.38
C THR A 53 20.16 19.50 7.15
N SER A 54 19.36 18.70 6.44
CA SER A 54 18.39 17.76 7.05
C SER A 54 17.80 16.81 6.02
N CYS A 55 17.18 15.73 6.52
CA CYS A 55 16.43 14.80 5.68
C CYS A 55 15.34 15.50 4.85
N ALA A 56 14.70 16.54 5.38
CA ALA A 56 13.61 17.23 4.69
C ALA A 56 14.08 18.08 3.50
N VAL A 57 15.34 18.51 3.49
CA VAL A 57 15.90 19.43 2.48
C VAL A 57 16.77 18.67 1.49
N ASP A 58 17.74 17.92 2.00
CA ASP A 58 18.79 17.30 1.20
C ASP A 58 18.49 15.81 0.89
N ALA A 59 17.48 15.25 1.55
CA ALA A 59 17.01 13.90 1.26
C ALA A 59 15.49 13.72 1.18
N PRO A 60 14.80 14.54 0.36
CA PRO A 60 13.36 14.42 0.22
C PRO A 60 12.99 13.02 -0.26
N ILE A 61 12.17 12.33 0.54
CA ILE A 61 11.53 11.09 0.13
C ILE A 61 10.32 11.51 -0.70
N GLN A 62 10.22 11.01 -1.93
CA GLN A 62 9.06 11.28 -2.78
C GLN A 62 7.81 10.67 -2.13
N ASN A 63 6.63 11.23 -2.44
CA ASN A 63 5.36 10.79 -1.83
C ASN A 63 5.00 9.32 -2.10
N ASP A 64 5.61 8.69 -3.09
CA ASP A 64 5.48 7.26 -3.39
C ASP A 64 6.43 6.37 -2.54
N GLY A 65 7.16 6.97 -1.60
CA GLY A 65 8.09 6.29 -0.71
C GLY A 65 9.36 5.79 -1.40
N ARG A 66 9.56 6.08 -2.70
CA ARG A 66 10.73 5.60 -3.44
C ARG A 66 11.94 6.48 -3.15
N PRO A 67 13.03 5.93 -2.60
CA PRO A 67 14.29 6.63 -2.60
C PRO A 67 14.76 6.80 -4.05
N LEU A 68 15.52 7.88 -4.31
CA LEU A 68 16.31 8.04 -5.53
C LEU A 68 17.12 6.77 -5.80
N ALA A 69 17.48 6.54 -7.07
CA ALA A 69 18.17 5.35 -7.60
C ALA A 69 19.53 5.05 -6.94
N ALA A 70 19.54 4.70 -5.64
CA ALA A 70 20.73 4.30 -4.89
C ALA A 70 21.38 3.06 -5.50
N LEU A 71 20.63 2.27 -6.26
CA LEU A 71 21.16 1.15 -7.03
C LEU A 71 21.97 1.61 -8.27
N ALA A 72 21.77 2.86 -8.71
CA ALA A 72 22.48 3.50 -9.82
C ALA A 72 23.52 4.54 -9.36
N LEU A 73 23.72 4.70 -8.05
CA LEU A 73 24.73 5.62 -7.51
C LEU A 73 26.11 4.96 -7.45
N THR A 74 27.14 5.80 -7.43
CA THR A 74 28.53 5.39 -7.29
C THR A 74 28.80 4.72 -5.94
N ARG A 75 29.51 3.59 -5.96
CA ARG A 75 29.92 2.83 -4.75
C ARG A 75 30.79 3.68 -3.82
N LEU A 76 30.76 3.38 -2.53
CA LEU A 76 31.66 4.00 -1.56
C LEU A 76 33.11 3.58 -1.84
N GLY A 77 33.95 4.54 -2.26
CA GLY A 77 35.39 4.35 -2.37
C GLY A 77 36.11 4.41 -1.03
N THR A 78 37.44 4.37 -1.06
CA THR A 78 38.30 4.50 0.14
C THR A 78 38.59 5.95 0.52
N ASP A 79 38.32 6.90 -0.37
CA ASP A 79 38.78 8.29 -0.25
C ASP A 79 37.84 9.17 0.62
N PHE A 80 36.72 8.60 1.06
CA PHE A 80 35.75 9.27 1.93
C PHE A 80 35.75 8.60 3.31
N THR A 81 36.26 9.32 4.31
CA THR A 81 36.32 8.83 5.69
C THR A 81 35.00 9.13 6.40
N VAL A 82 34.18 8.09 6.53
CA VAL A 82 32.85 8.20 7.15
C VAL A 82 32.96 8.26 8.66
N ALA A 83 32.35 9.28 9.26
CA ALA A 83 32.23 9.46 10.71
C ALA A 83 30.80 9.23 11.22
N THR A 84 29.78 9.42 10.37
CA THR A 84 28.38 9.31 10.76
C THR A 84 27.54 8.80 9.61
N ALA A 85 26.57 7.93 9.92
CA ALA A 85 25.51 7.56 9.00
C ALA A 85 24.23 8.31 9.38
N VAL A 86 23.55 8.86 8.38
CA VAL A 86 22.21 9.44 8.50
C VAL A 86 21.24 8.50 7.80
N HIS A 87 20.18 8.11 8.51
CA HIS A 87 19.07 7.33 7.98
C HIS A 87 17.80 8.15 8.04
N CYS A 88 17.26 8.48 6.86
CA CYS A 88 16.01 9.21 6.74
C CYS A 88 14.85 8.22 6.59
N GLN A 89 13.99 8.11 7.59
CA GLN A 89 12.89 7.14 7.63
C GLN A 89 11.55 7.83 7.48
N LEU A 90 10.66 7.27 6.66
CA LEU A 90 9.28 7.72 6.53
C LEU A 90 8.37 6.65 7.12
N GLU A 91 7.79 6.92 8.29
CA GLU A 91 7.11 5.90 9.09
C GLU A 91 5.73 6.40 9.56
N PRO A 92 4.69 5.55 9.52
CA PRO A 92 3.44 5.80 10.23
C PRO A 92 3.69 5.95 11.73
N LYS A 93 3.17 7.01 12.34
CA LYS A 93 3.13 7.19 13.79
C LYS A 93 1.71 7.47 14.24
N ARG A 94 1.27 6.69 15.23
CA ARG A 94 -0.06 6.84 15.81
C ARG A 94 -0.11 8.00 16.78
N ARG A 95 -1.12 8.86 16.61
CA ARG A 95 -1.45 9.99 17.49
C ARG A 95 -2.29 9.53 18.68
N ALA A 96 -2.40 10.38 19.69
CA ALA A 96 -3.16 10.09 20.91
C ALA A 96 -4.68 9.99 20.66
N ASP A 97 -5.19 10.64 19.61
CA ASP A 97 -6.60 10.60 19.19
C ASP A 97 -6.94 9.38 18.31
N GLY A 98 -5.98 8.47 18.09
CA GLY A 98 -6.12 7.28 17.27
C GLY A 98 -5.82 7.50 15.78
N GLY A 99 -5.67 8.75 15.32
CA GLY A 99 -5.21 9.04 13.96
C GLY A 99 -3.76 8.60 13.74
N GLU A 100 -3.32 8.61 12.49
CA GLU A 100 -1.95 8.28 12.11
C GLU A 100 -1.39 9.33 11.16
N ASP A 101 -0.13 9.70 11.41
CA ASP A 101 0.63 10.62 10.58
C ASP A 101 1.78 9.86 9.91
N LEU A 102 2.09 10.23 8.68
CA LEU A 102 3.35 9.84 8.05
C LEU A 102 4.43 10.83 8.50
N VAL A 103 5.42 10.33 9.25
CA VAL A 103 6.46 11.14 9.88
C VAL A 103 7.82 10.85 9.25
N LEU A 104 8.49 11.91 8.78
CA LEU A 104 9.88 11.87 8.39
C LEU A 104 10.76 11.99 9.63
N THR A 105 11.54 10.95 9.91
CA THR A 105 12.46 10.87 11.05
C THR A 105 13.90 10.87 10.53
N GLU A 106 14.74 11.76 11.07
CA GLU A 106 16.18 11.75 10.85
C GLU A 106 16.87 11.02 12.01
N GLY A 107 17.37 9.82 11.76
CA GLY A 107 18.21 9.08 12.68
C GLY A 107 19.69 9.23 12.34
N ARG A 108 20.55 9.36 13.36
CA ARG A 108 22.01 9.38 13.18
C ARG A 108 22.70 8.30 13.99
N ALA A 109 23.71 7.66 13.41
CA ALA A 109 24.56 6.69 14.07
C ALA A 109 26.04 7.01 13.82
N THR A 110 26.85 6.93 14.88
CA THR A 110 28.31 7.09 14.81
C THR A 110 29.05 5.75 14.78
N ASP A 111 28.46 4.69 15.34
CA ASP A 111 28.97 3.32 15.16
C ASP A 111 28.51 2.77 13.80
N VAL A 112 29.35 2.99 12.79
CA VAL A 112 29.08 2.66 11.38
C VAL A 112 29.91 1.49 10.87
N THR A 113 30.67 0.81 11.74
CA THR A 113 31.68 -0.18 11.33
C THR A 113 31.08 -1.30 10.48
N ALA A 114 30.01 -1.92 10.96
CA ALA A 114 29.34 -3.02 10.26
C ALA A 114 28.72 -2.54 8.93
N LEU A 115 28.14 -1.33 8.93
CA LEU A 115 27.58 -0.71 7.73
C LEU A 115 28.66 -0.50 6.67
N LEU A 116 29.81 0.08 7.03
CA LEU A 116 30.90 0.31 6.08
C LEU A 116 31.48 -0.99 5.52
N ALA A 117 31.54 -2.06 6.33
CA ALA A 117 31.95 -3.37 5.86
C ALA A 117 30.97 -3.91 4.81
N ALA A 118 29.66 -3.83 5.07
CA ALA A 118 28.63 -4.28 4.15
C ALA A 118 28.61 -3.47 2.84
N LEU A 119 28.76 -2.15 2.91
CA LEU A 119 28.74 -1.25 1.74
C LEU A 119 29.94 -1.43 0.81
N ARG A 120 31.03 -2.00 1.31
CA ARG A 120 32.25 -2.30 0.53
C ARG A 120 32.25 -3.69 -0.09
N LEU A 121 31.23 -4.50 0.18
CA LEU A 121 31.08 -5.78 -0.49
C LEU A 121 30.93 -5.55 -2.01
N PRO A 122 31.49 -6.44 -2.84
CA PRO A 122 31.15 -6.44 -4.25
C PRO A 122 29.69 -6.85 -4.44
N ASP A 123 29.17 -6.55 -5.63
CA ASP A 123 27.92 -7.13 -6.09
C ASP A 123 28.05 -8.66 -6.13
N ASP A 124 26.98 -9.35 -5.79
CA ASP A 124 26.91 -10.79 -5.94
C ASP A 124 26.70 -11.13 -7.43
N THR A 125 27.69 -11.79 -8.02
CA THR A 125 27.67 -12.19 -9.42
C THR A 125 27.16 -13.62 -9.62
N THR A 126 26.75 -14.30 -8.55
CA THR A 126 26.20 -15.65 -8.60
C THR A 126 25.00 -15.69 -9.56
N THR A 127 24.95 -16.70 -10.41
CA THR A 127 23.80 -16.93 -11.29
C THR A 127 22.66 -17.57 -10.51
N VAL A 128 21.45 -17.07 -10.71
CA VAL A 128 20.23 -17.59 -10.09
C VAL A 128 19.19 -17.89 -11.16
N GLU A 129 18.43 -18.98 -10.99
CA GLU A 129 17.41 -19.40 -11.96
C GLU A 129 16.15 -18.52 -11.92
N ALA A 130 15.85 -17.93 -10.77
CA ALA A 130 14.68 -17.08 -10.58
C ALA A 130 14.92 -16.01 -9.53
N CYS A 131 14.28 -14.86 -9.75
CA CYS A 131 14.22 -13.74 -8.82
C CYS A 131 12.78 -13.47 -8.42
N THR A 132 12.59 -13.15 -7.15
CA THR A 132 11.29 -12.77 -6.61
C THR A 132 10.89 -11.37 -7.13
N LEU A 133 9.59 -11.14 -7.35
CA LEU A 133 9.07 -9.91 -7.98
C LEU A 133 8.76 -8.78 -6.99
N GLU A 134 9.09 -8.93 -5.70
CA GLU A 134 8.87 -7.89 -4.70
C GLU A 134 9.75 -6.66 -4.95
N MET A 135 9.17 -5.50 -4.67
CA MET A 135 9.85 -4.22 -4.73
C MET A 135 11.02 -4.21 -3.74
N PRO A 136 12.25 -3.91 -4.18
CA PRO A 136 13.40 -3.87 -3.26
C PRO A 136 13.23 -2.79 -2.21
N TRP A 137 13.39 -3.14 -0.94
CA TRP A 137 13.54 -2.14 0.11
C TRP A 137 14.92 -1.49 0.00
N VAL A 138 14.96 -0.20 -0.33
CA VAL A 138 16.19 0.58 -0.46
C VAL A 138 16.24 1.60 0.69
N PRO A 139 17.24 1.55 1.58
CA PRO A 139 17.35 2.54 2.66
C PRO A 139 17.73 3.92 2.11
N ASN A 140 17.08 4.99 2.60
CA ASN A 140 17.49 6.36 2.32
C ASN A 140 18.65 6.74 3.26
N LEU A 141 19.82 6.20 2.93
CA LEU A 141 21.05 6.28 3.70
C LEU A 141 22.01 7.32 3.10
N LEU A 142 22.62 8.12 3.96
CA LEU A 142 23.67 9.07 3.62
C LEU A 142 24.82 8.95 4.60
N LEU A 143 26.03 9.27 4.14
CA LEU A 143 27.24 9.19 4.95
C LEU A 143 27.86 10.58 5.08
N LEU A 144 28.23 10.94 6.30
CA LEU A 144 28.91 12.19 6.64
C LEU A 144 30.33 11.89 7.09
N ASP A 145 31.25 12.78 6.73
CA ASP A 145 32.59 12.81 7.32
C ASP A 145 32.63 13.67 8.59
N ALA A 146 33.81 13.75 9.22
CA ALA A 146 34.02 14.53 10.43
C ALA A 146 33.89 16.06 10.22
N GLN A 147 33.93 16.52 8.96
CA GLN A 147 33.74 17.93 8.59
C GLN A 147 32.28 18.26 8.26
N GLY A 148 31.37 17.27 8.31
CA GLY A 148 29.96 17.44 7.95
C GLY A 148 29.70 17.50 6.45
N ARG A 149 30.71 17.19 5.62
CA ARG A 149 30.49 16.93 4.19
C ARG A 149 29.78 15.60 4.05
N TRP A 150 28.93 15.47 3.04
CA TRP A 150 28.11 14.27 2.89
C TRP A 150 28.10 13.72 1.49
N THR A 151 27.76 12.45 1.38
CA THR A 151 27.57 11.78 0.10
C THR A 151 26.45 10.73 0.19
N ARG A 152 25.73 10.55 -0.92
CA ARG A 152 24.87 9.38 -1.14
C ARG A 152 25.68 8.34 -1.87
N ILE A 153 25.53 7.10 -1.46
CA ILE A 153 26.32 6.00 -1.97
C ILE A 153 25.47 4.96 -2.67
N GLY A 154 26.10 4.28 -3.62
CA GLY A 154 25.57 3.09 -4.24
C GLY A 154 25.53 1.91 -3.28
N LEU A 155 24.43 1.16 -3.23
CA LEU A 155 24.32 -0.06 -2.40
C LEU A 155 24.69 -1.32 -3.19
N PRO A 156 25.60 -2.18 -2.70
CA PRO A 156 25.91 -3.44 -3.36
C PRO A 156 24.66 -4.27 -3.54
N VAL A 157 24.54 -4.94 -4.69
CA VAL A 157 23.35 -5.71 -5.06
C VAL A 157 23.61 -7.20 -5.07
N ASN A 158 22.57 -7.98 -4.85
CA ASN A 158 22.59 -9.42 -5.04
C ASN A 158 22.42 -9.79 -6.52
N ALA A 159 22.43 -11.09 -6.83
CA ALA A 159 22.20 -11.63 -8.17
C ALA A 159 20.90 -11.16 -8.85
N CYS A 160 19.91 -10.75 -8.05
CA CYS A 160 18.61 -10.24 -8.50
C CYS A 160 18.54 -8.71 -8.62
N GLY A 161 19.67 -8.00 -8.47
CA GLY A 161 19.71 -6.54 -8.54
C GLY A 161 19.10 -5.83 -7.32
N LYS A 162 18.84 -6.55 -6.22
CA LYS A 162 18.32 -5.98 -4.97
C LYS A 162 19.46 -5.66 -4.01
N PRO A 163 19.33 -4.70 -3.08
CA PRO A 163 20.34 -4.50 -2.05
C PRO A 163 20.74 -5.81 -1.38
N ARG A 164 22.04 -6.00 -1.20
CA ARG A 164 22.57 -7.17 -0.49
C ARG A 164 21.95 -7.29 0.91
N PRO A 165 21.63 -8.51 1.38
CA PRO A 165 21.06 -8.71 2.70
C PRO A 165 21.97 -8.17 3.80
N GLU A 166 23.29 -8.24 3.65
CA GLU A 166 24.27 -7.72 4.62
C GLU A 166 24.12 -6.20 4.82
N VAL A 167 23.84 -5.44 3.75
CA VAL A 167 23.59 -4.00 3.86
C VAL A 167 22.30 -3.75 4.63
N THR A 168 21.27 -4.51 4.28
CA THR A 168 19.95 -4.39 4.90
C THR A 168 20.02 -4.69 6.40
N GLU A 169 20.72 -5.76 6.79
CA GLU A 169 20.97 -6.12 8.19
C GLU A 169 21.81 -5.07 8.91
N ALA A 170 22.87 -4.57 8.29
CA ALA A 170 23.71 -3.54 8.88
C ALA A 170 22.96 -2.24 9.13
N VAL A 171 22.07 -1.82 8.21
CA VAL A 171 21.21 -0.63 8.40
C VAL A 171 20.22 -0.86 9.54
N ARG A 172 19.56 -2.02 9.62
CA ARG A 172 18.66 -2.35 10.74
C ARG A 172 19.39 -2.43 12.09
N GLY A 173 20.68 -2.80 12.07
CA GLY A 173 21.52 -2.87 13.27
C GLY A 173 22.06 -1.52 13.75
N LEU A 174 21.86 -0.44 13.01
CA LEU A 174 22.32 0.89 13.42
C LEU A 174 21.62 1.34 14.70
N ARG A 175 22.43 1.80 15.66
CA ARG A 175 21.93 2.48 16.87
C ARG A 175 21.65 3.94 16.55
N LEU A 176 20.46 4.19 16.02
CA LEU A 176 20.04 5.52 15.61
C LEU A 176 19.65 6.37 16.82
N THR A 177 20.20 7.57 16.89
CA THR A 177 19.70 8.66 17.73
C THR A 177 18.80 9.53 16.86
N THR A 178 17.55 9.70 17.25
CA THR A 178 16.63 10.62 16.58
C THR A 178 17.10 12.06 16.77
N VAL A 179 17.32 12.75 15.66
CA VAL A 179 17.74 14.16 15.65
C VAL A 179 16.58 15.08 15.31
N SER A 180 15.70 14.66 14.41
CA SER A 180 14.49 15.43 14.09
C SER A 180 13.36 14.54 13.64
N GLU A 181 12.15 15.04 13.83
CA GLU A 181 10.92 14.46 13.32
C GLU A 181 10.06 15.55 12.71
N LYS A 182 9.44 15.26 11.56
CA LYS A 182 8.54 16.17 10.88
C LYS A 182 7.35 15.40 10.34
N VAL A 183 6.15 15.83 10.72
CA VAL A 183 4.92 15.34 10.08
C VAL A 183 4.92 15.77 8.62
N VAL A 184 4.85 14.79 7.72
CA VAL A 184 4.78 15.02 6.27
C VAL A 184 3.34 15.19 5.83
N ARG A 185 2.47 14.29 6.30
CA ARG A 185 1.02 14.36 6.08
C ARG A 185 0.28 13.47 7.08
N GLU A 186 -0.99 13.79 7.30
CA GLU A 186 -1.94 12.85 7.91
C GLU A 186 -2.20 11.70 6.93
N ILE A 187 -2.22 10.46 7.41
CA ILE A 187 -2.60 9.27 6.63
C ILE A 187 -3.85 8.59 7.18
N VAL A 188 -4.19 8.84 8.45
CA VAL A 188 -5.47 8.47 9.06
C VAL A 188 -5.93 9.62 9.95
N SER A 189 -7.09 10.18 9.65
CA SER A 189 -7.73 11.17 10.50
C SER A 189 -8.29 10.53 11.78
N ALA A 190 -8.42 11.32 12.85
CA ALA A 190 -9.08 10.87 14.08
C ALA A 190 -10.52 10.36 13.82
N GLY A 191 -11.23 11.00 12.88
CA GLY A 191 -12.58 10.60 12.48
C GLY A 191 -12.60 9.24 11.77
N ALA A 192 -11.67 9.00 10.85
CA ALA A 192 -11.55 7.70 10.17
C ALA A 192 -11.22 6.59 11.18
N ALA A 193 -10.23 6.84 12.06
CA ALA A 193 -9.85 5.90 13.12
C ALA A 193 -11.02 5.59 14.07
N ALA A 194 -11.71 6.61 14.58
CA ALA A 194 -12.84 6.44 15.51
C ALA A 194 -14.04 5.75 14.86
N SER A 195 -14.28 6.01 13.58
CA SER A 195 -15.36 5.38 12.82
C SER A 195 -14.97 4.01 12.26
N GLY A 196 -13.71 3.58 12.39
CA GLY A 196 -13.11 2.38 11.80
C GLY A 196 -13.27 2.29 10.27
N CYS A 197 -13.39 3.43 9.60
CA CYS A 197 -13.34 3.55 8.15
C CYS A 197 -11.89 3.82 7.72
N ASN A 198 -11.55 3.48 6.47
CA ASN A 198 -10.26 3.87 5.92
C ASN A 198 -10.23 5.37 5.62
N GLN A 199 -9.03 5.97 5.62
CA GLN A 199 -8.86 7.38 5.24
C GLN A 199 -9.06 7.60 3.74
N GLU A 200 -8.67 6.63 2.93
CA GLU A 200 -8.84 6.62 1.48
C GLU A 200 -9.55 5.33 1.07
N TRP A 201 -10.42 5.42 0.07
CA TRP A 201 -11.15 4.27 -0.46
C TRP A 201 -11.40 4.43 -1.95
N SER A 202 -11.28 3.36 -2.72
CA SER A 202 -11.55 3.40 -4.15
C SER A 202 -13.04 3.53 -4.43
N ASP A 203 -13.39 4.41 -5.38
CA ASP A 203 -14.74 4.48 -5.93
C ASP A 203 -14.96 3.32 -6.91
N VAL A 204 -15.34 2.17 -6.34
CA VAL A 204 -15.59 0.95 -7.11
C VAL A 204 -16.78 1.14 -8.06
N LEU A 205 -17.75 2.00 -7.74
CA LEU A 205 -18.86 2.31 -8.65
C LEU A 205 -18.35 2.92 -9.95
N ALA A 206 -17.49 3.94 -9.85
CA ALA A 206 -16.91 4.59 -11.03
C ALA A 206 -16.06 3.63 -11.86
N THR A 207 -15.28 2.74 -11.22
CA THR A 207 -14.46 1.73 -11.92
C THR A 207 -15.33 0.67 -12.63
N GLU A 208 -16.34 0.13 -11.96
CA GLU A 208 -17.13 -1.00 -12.47
C GLU A 208 -18.19 -0.56 -13.48
N THR A 209 -18.77 0.64 -13.35
CA THR A 209 -19.77 1.15 -14.30
C THR A 209 -19.18 1.51 -15.66
N GLY A 210 -17.84 1.56 -15.78
CA GLY A 210 -17.15 1.63 -17.05
C GLY A 210 -17.10 0.29 -17.83
N ASP A 211 -17.39 -0.85 -17.18
CA ASP A 211 -17.42 -2.15 -17.86
C ASP A 211 -18.76 -2.32 -18.61
N PRO A 212 -18.77 -2.45 -19.96
CA PRO A 212 -19.99 -2.64 -20.74
C PRO A 212 -20.72 -3.95 -20.42
N ARG A 213 -20.12 -4.89 -19.68
CA ARG A 213 -20.75 -6.14 -19.22
C ARG A 213 -21.60 -5.94 -17.97
N LEU A 214 -21.43 -4.84 -17.24
CA LEU A 214 -22.22 -4.56 -16.05
C LEU A 214 -23.63 -4.10 -16.47
N LEU A 215 -24.60 -5.00 -16.33
CA LEU A 215 -25.98 -4.73 -16.71
C LEU A 215 -26.79 -4.20 -15.52
N PRO A 216 -27.61 -3.14 -15.70
CA PRO A 216 -28.55 -2.67 -14.69
C PRO A 216 -29.51 -3.77 -14.23
N ARG A 217 -29.69 -3.90 -12.91
CA ARG A 217 -30.55 -4.91 -12.27
C ARG A 217 -31.27 -4.32 -11.06
N PRO A 218 -32.48 -4.81 -10.72
CA PRO A 218 -33.16 -4.39 -9.50
C PRO A 218 -32.34 -4.69 -8.24
N GLY A 219 -32.48 -3.83 -7.23
CA GLY A 219 -31.85 -4.02 -5.92
C GLY A 219 -32.51 -5.13 -5.13
N ARG A 220 -31.75 -6.17 -4.78
CA ARG A 220 -32.12 -7.17 -3.76
C ARG A 220 -30.88 -7.50 -2.95
N VAL A 221 -30.45 -6.54 -2.14
CA VAL A 221 -29.18 -6.59 -1.43
C VAL A 221 -29.47 -6.70 0.07
N PRO A 222 -29.26 -7.89 0.68
CA PRO A 222 -29.31 -8.00 2.13
C PRO A 222 -28.13 -7.24 2.74
N LEU A 223 -28.33 -6.66 3.93
CA LEU A 223 -27.25 -6.04 4.69
C LEU A 223 -26.85 -6.92 5.89
N PRO A 224 -25.57 -6.91 6.28
CA PRO A 224 -25.13 -7.63 7.47
C PRO A 224 -25.77 -7.08 8.75
N PRO A 225 -25.70 -7.81 9.88
CA PRO A 225 -26.31 -7.37 11.15
C PRO A 225 -25.71 -6.08 11.69
N GLN A 226 -24.41 -5.87 11.50
CA GLN A 226 -23.69 -4.67 11.89
C GLN A 226 -23.10 -4.01 10.65
N VAL A 227 -23.62 -2.85 10.29
CA VAL A 227 -23.18 -2.11 9.09
C VAL A 227 -22.44 -0.86 9.52
N ARG A 228 -21.21 -0.73 9.05
CA ARG A 228 -20.43 0.50 9.10
C ARG A 228 -20.70 1.29 7.83
N LEU A 229 -21.20 2.51 7.98
CA LEU A 229 -21.32 3.48 6.89
C LEU A 229 -20.04 4.31 6.87
N CYS A 230 -19.36 4.34 5.71
CA CYS A 230 -18.22 5.19 5.45
C CYS A 230 -18.52 6.06 4.23
N VAL A 231 -18.42 7.38 4.38
CA VAL A 231 -18.68 8.33 3.30
C VAL A 231 -17.39 9.03 2.91
N TYR A 232 -17.19 9.14 1.60
CA TYR A 232 -15.97 9.65 1.00
C TYR A 232 -16.30 10.73 -0.02
N ARG A 233 -15.41 11.72 -0.12
CA ARG A 233 -15.40 12.76 -1.14
C ARG A 233 -14.32 12.46 -2.17
N VAL A 234 -14.66 12.47 -3.45
CA VAL A 234 -13.72 12.29 -4.56
C VAL A 234 -13.09 13.65 -4.88
N PRO A 235 -11.77 13.84 -4.68
CA PRO A 235 -11.11 15.10 -5.04
C PRO A 235 -11.22 15.37 -6.55
N THR A 236 -11.35 16.62 -6.97
CA THR A 236 -11.54 17.00 -8.39
C THR A 236 -10.50 16.40 -9.34
N GLN A 237 -9.26 16.23 -8.89
CA GLN A 237 -8.17 15.62 -9.67
C GLN A 237 -8.32 14.10 -9.89
N GLN A 238 -9.18 13.43 -9.13
CA GLN A 238 -9.49 11.99 -9.22
C GLN A 238 -10.78 11.72 -10.02
N GLN A 239 -11.64 12.73 -10.18
CA GLN A 239 -12.89 12.60 -10.91
C GLN A 239 -12.64 12.27 -12.38
N GLY A 240 -13.37 11.29 -12.91
CA GLY A 240 -13.23 10.82 -14.29
C GLY A 240 -11.97 10.00 -14.58
N THR A 241 -11.12 9.72 -13.57
CA THR A 241 -10.02 8.76 -13.73
C THR A 241 -10.56 7.33 -13.75
N PRO A 242 -9.82 6.35 -14.32
CA PRO A 242 -10.28 4.95 -14.35
C PRO A 242 -10.49 4.30 -12.98
N GLN A 243 -9.80 4.81 -11.95
CA GLN A 243 -9.85 4.30 -10.58
C GLN A 243 -9.83 5.47 -9.60
N PRO A 244 -10.94 6.22 -9.47
CA PRO A 244 -10.99 7.35 -8.54
C PRO A 244 -10.81 6.85 -7.11
N ALA A 245 -10.10 7.64 -6.30
CA ALA A 245 -10.04 7.44 -4.86
C ALA A 245 -10.77 8.58 -4.15
N GLY A 246 -11.64 8.22 -3.21
CA GLY A 246 -12.28 9.15 -2.27
C GLY A 246 -11.49 9.30 -0.98
N THR A 247 -11.54 10.48 -0.39
CA THR A 247 -11.01 10.80 0.95
C THR A 247 -12.14 10.78 1.96
N PHE A 248 -11.90 10.18 3.12
CA PHE A 248 -12.87 10.04 4.21
C PHE A 248 -13.46 11.39 4.62
N GLU A 249 -14.79 11.45 4.70
CA GLU A 249 -15.55 12.63 5.14
C GLU A 249 -16.21 12.37 6.50
N TYR A 250 -16.90 11.24 6.65
CA TYR A 250 -17.40 10.76 7.94
C TYR A 250 -17.73 9.27 7.90
N GLY A 251 -17.91 8.69 9.08
CA GLY A 251 -18.37 7.31 9.21
C GLY A 251 -19.04 7.06 10.54
N LEU A 252 -19.91 6.05 10.57
CA LEU A 252 -20.61 5.62 11.77
C LEU A 252 -21.02 4.15 11.69
N LEU A 253 -21.18 3.52 12.85
CA LEU A 253 -21.93 2.28 12.96
C LEU A 253 -23.42 2.60 12.89
N LEU A 254 -24.14 2.01 11.92
CA LEU A 254 -25.54 2.29 11.72
C LEU A 254 -26.40 1.73 12.86
N PRO A 255 -27.26 2.54 13.50
CA PRO A 255 -28.27 2.04 14.42
C PRO A 255 -29.21 1.04 13.73
N GLN A 256 -29.69 0.03 14.47
CA GLN A 256 -30.50 -1.06 13.92
C GLN A 256 -31.71 -0.57 13.10
N HIS A 257 -32.41 0.48 13.55
CA HIS A 257 -33.57 1.03 12.85
C HIS A 257 -33.17 1.65 11.48
N ARG A 258 -32.07 2.40 11.45
CA ARG A 258 -31.58 3.06 10.23
C ARG A 258 -31.02 2.03 9.25
N ARG A 259 -30.30 1.02 9.75
CA ARG A 259 -29.86 -0.15 8.97
C ARG A 259 -31.04 -0.86 8.31
N ALA A 260 -32.10 -1.16 9.08
CA ALA A 260 -33.30 -1.84 8.56
C ALA A 260 -34.03 -1.00 7.51
N ALA A 261 -34.12 0.33 7.70
CA ALA A 261 -34.69 1.23 6.71
C ALA A 261 -33.88 1.24 5.40
N ILE A 262 -32.54 1.29 5.48
CA ILE A 262 -31.66 1.20 4.32
C ILE A 262 -31.86 -0.13 3.60
N GLU A 263 -31.83 -1.25 4.32
CA GLU A 263 -32.04 -2.58 3.74
C GLU A 263 -33.40 -2.67 3.02
N GLN A 264 -34.46 -2.14 3.63
CA GLN A 264 -35.78 -2.09 3.01
C GLN A 264 -35.74 -1.34 1.68
N THR A 265 -35.14 -0.13 1.64
CA THR A 265 -35.01 0.65 0.41
C THR A 265 -34.17 -0.07 -0.65
N LEU A 266 -33.07 -0.73 -0.24
CA LEU A 266 -32.20 -1.50 -1.13
C LEU A 266 -32.95 -2.65 -1.83
N THR A 267 -33.98 -3.24 -1.21
CA THR A 267 -34.79 -4.32 -1.81
C THR A 267 -35.83 -3.87 -2.84
N THR A 268 -36.06 -2.55 -2.94
CA THR A 268 -37.07 -1.97 -3.83
C THR A 268 -36.47 -1.10 -4.93
N LEU A 269 -35.13 -1.04 -5.04
CA LEU A 269 -34.48 -0.20 -6.04
C LEU A 269 -34.77 -0.67 -7.46
N ARG A 270 -35.00 0.29 -8.34
CA ARG A 270 -35.13 0.08 -9.78
C ARG A 270 -33.74 -0.14 -10.41
N PRO A 271 -33.65 -0.74 -11.61
CA PRO A 271 -32.40 -0.76 -12.37
C PRO A 271 -31.83 0.66 -12.55
N ALA A 272 -30.50 0.80 -12.54
CA ALA A 272 -29.82 2.06 -12.77
C ALA A 272 -30.19 2.67 -14.14
N GLU A 273 -30.35 3.99 -14.17
CA GLU A 273 -30.55 4.75 -15.40
C GLU A 273 -29.20 5.00 -16.10
N GLN A 274 -29.23 5.31 -17.40
CA GLN A 274 -27.99 5.68 -18.11
C GLN A 274 -27.53 7.04 -17.64
N CYS A 275 -26.32 7.10 -17.09
CA CYS A 275 -25.71 8.32 -16.60
C CYS A 275 -24.19 8.19 -16.64
N SER A 276 -23.50 9.25 -17.04
CA SER A 276 -22.05 9.29 -17.25
C SER A 276 -21.33 10.30 -16.35
N ASP A 277 -22.06 11.02 -15.51
CA ASP A 277 -21.49 12.02 -14.63
C ASP A 277 -20.72 11.34 -13.49
N ALA A 278 -19.49 11.78 -13.23
CA ALA A 278 -18.69 11.25 -12.13
C ALA A 278 -19.25 11.77 -10.79
N ALA A 279 -19.39 10.91 -9.79
CA ALA A 279 -19.81 11.32 -8.45
C ALA A 279 -18.72 12.15 -7.75
N ASP A 280 -19.13 13.16 -6.98
CA ASP A 280 -18.23 13.88 -6.07
C ASP A 280 -18.18 13.22 -4.69
N GLN A 281 -19.23 12.46 -4.34
CA GLN A 281 -19.37 11.77 -3.08
C GLN A 281 -19.95 10.36 -3.25
N PHE A 282 -19.42 9.41 -2.49
CA PHE A 282 -19.96 8.06 -2.42
C PHE A 282 -19.91 7.51 -0.99
N ALA A 283 -20.77 6.53 -0.73
CA ALA A 283 -20.83 5.77 0.50
C ALA A 283 -20.44 4.31 0.25
N ALA A 284 -19.74 3.73 1.23
CA ALA A 284 -19.54 2.29 1.35
C ALA A 284 -20.23 1.80 2.63
N LEU A 285 -21.13 0.84 2.49
CA LEU A 285 -21.77 0.10 3.57
C LEU A 285 -21.02 -1.22 3.74
N GLN A 286 -20.29 -1.36 4.83
CA GLN A 286 -19.41 -2.50 5.09
C GLN A 286 -19.91 -3.31 6.28
N ASP A 287 -19.69 -4.63 6.27
CA ASP A 287 -19.82 -5.42 7.50
C ASP A 287 -18.81 -4.91 8.54
N ALA A 288 -19.28 -4.57 9.74
CA ALA A 288 -18.42 -4.06 10.79
C ALA A 288 -17.55 -5.15 11.46
N THR A 289 -17.84 -6.42 11.20
CA THR A 289 -17.24 -7.60 11.86
C THR A 289 -16.28 -8.37 10.97
N ILE A 290 -16.45 -8.33 9.65
CA ILE A 290 -15.62 -9.03 8.66
C ILE A 290 -15.30 -8.13 7.47
N THR A 291 -14.18 -8.41 6.81
CA THR A 291 -13.81 -7.77 5.54
C THR A 291 -14.39 -8.60 4.40
N GLY A 292 -15.44 -8.14 3.71
CA GLY A 292 -15.99 -8.93 2.60
C GLY A 292 -17.15 -8.33 1.83
N ASP A 293 -18.21 -7.92 2.52
CA ASP A 293 -19.42 -7.40 1.86
C ASP A 293 -19.43 -5.88 1.88
N VAL A 294 -19.50 -5.28 0.69
CA VAL A 294 -19.58 -3.82 0.53
C VAL A 294 -20.68 -3.47 -0.46
N VAL A 295 -21.65 -2.68 -0.01
CA VAL A 295 -22.59 -1.97 -0.90
C VAL A 295 -22.05 -0.57 -1.10
N TYR A 296 -21.91 -0.17 -2.37
CA TYR A 296 -21.46 1.15 -2.76
C TYR A 296 -22.64 1.97 -3.25
N VAL A 297 -22.70 3.24 -2.86
CA VAL A 297 -23.78 4.16 -3.27
C VAL A 297 -23.18 5.51 -3.67
N GLU A 298 -23.45 6.00 -4.87
CA GLU A 298 -23.17 7.40 -5.22
C GLU A 298 -24.18 8.29 -4.51
N LEU A 299 -23.70 9.34 -3.84
CA LEU A 299 -24.56 10.23 -3.05
C LEU A 299 -25.06 11.42 -3.87
N ASP A 300 -24.42 11.69 -5.01
CA ASP A 300 -24.74 12.76 -5.94
C ASP A 300 -24.77 12.28 -7.40
N HIS A 301 -25.04 13.22 -8.30
CA HIS A 301 -25.10 13.03 -9.76
C HIS A 301 -25.93 11.82 -10.18
N CYS A 302 -25.29 10.72 -10.58
CA CYS A 302 -25.94 9.53 -11.10
C CYS A 302 -26.63 8.66 -10.05
N ARG A 303 -26.29 8.79 -8.76
CA ARG A 303 -26.94 8.09 -7.64
C ARG A 303 -27.07 6.58 -7.85
N ARG A 304 -26.04 5.93 -8.37
CA ARG A 304 -26.04 4.48 -8.63
C ARG A 304 -25.72 3.70 -7.35
N VAL A 305 -26.24 2.49 -7.26
CA VAL A 305 -25.95 1.51 -6.21
C VAL A 305 -25.30 0.30 -6.83
N LEU A 306 -24.12 -0.07 -6.34
CA LEU A 306 -23.42 -1.27 -6.71
C LEU A 306 -23.35 -2.19 -5.51
N ALA A 307 -23.82 -3.41 -5.67
CA ALA A 307 -23.63 -4.47 -4.69
C ALA A 307 -23.06 -5.70 -5.36
N THR A 308 -22.01 -6.25 -4.76
CA THR A 308 -21.36 -7.48 -5.23
C THR A 308 -21.67 -8.57 -4.20
N PRO A 309 -22.78 -9.31 -4.35
CA PRO A 309 -23.12 -10.36 -3.40
C PRO A 309 -22.09 -11.50 -3.46
N LEU A 310 -21.91 -12.22 -2.35
CA LEU A 310 -21.08 -13.43 -2.30
C LEU A 310 -21.45 -14.47 -3.37
N TYR A 311 -22.74 -14.53 -3.72
CA TYR A 311 -23.26 -15.42 -4.75
C TYR A 311 -24.13 -14.66 -5.73
N GLY A 312 -23.88 -14.89 -7.02
CA GLY A 312 -24.65 -14.31 -8.11
C GLY A 312 -23.94 -13.13 -8.79
N PRO A 313 -24.59 -12.55 -9.81
CA PRO A 313 -24.04 -11.42 -10.54
C PRO A 313 -24.12 -10.13 -9.71
N PRO A 314 -23.22 -9.16 -9.96
CA PRO A 314 -23.32 -7.83 -9.35
C PRO A 314 -24.64 -7.15 -9.71
N ILE A 315 -25.11 -6.31 -8.80
CA ILE A 315 -26.33 -5.52 -8.94
C ILE A 315 -25.93 -4.08 -9.20
N LEU A 316 -26.49 -3.48 -10.27
CA LEU A 316 -26.39 -2.06 -10.55
C LEU A 316 -27.79 -1.44 -10.57
N ALA A 317 -28.14 -0.72 -9.50
CA ALA A 317 -29.48 -0.17 -9.25
C ALA A 317 -29.45 1.36 -9.10
N GLN A 318 -30.62 1.99 -9.14
CA GLN A 318 -30.79 3.44 -8.97
C GLN A 318 -31.18 3.76 -7.52
N ALA A 319 -30.37 4.53 -6.80
CA ALA A 319 -30.74 5.09 -5.50
C ALA A 319 -31.81 6.18 -5.67
N ASP A 320 -32.77 6.21 -4.74
CA ASP A 320 -33.75 7.27 -4.62
C ASP A 320 -33.37 8.28 -3.53
N ALA A 321 -34.13 9.37 -3.43
CA ALA A 321 -33.87 10.42 -2.44
C ALA A 321 -33.96 9.91 -0.99
N ALA A 322 -34.83 8.92 -0.72
CA ALA A 322 -35.00 8.35 0.61
C ALA A 322 -33.75 7.57 1.04
N LEU A 323 -33.13 6.81 0.12
CA LEU A 323 -31.85 6.17 0.39
C LEU A 323 -30.76 7.20 0.68
N ILE A 324 -30.66 8.26 -0.13
CA ILE A 324 -29.63 9.30 0.08
C ILE A 324 -29.82 9.99 1.45
N GLU A 325 -31.06 10.29 1.83
CA GLU A 325 -31.37 10.84 3.16
C GLU A 325 -31.01 9.88 4.30
N LEU A 326 -31.27 8.58 4.12
CA LEU A 326 -30.86 7.56 5.08
C LEU A 326 -29.34 7.35 5.16
N LEU A 327 -28.55 7.90 4.23
CA LEU A 327 -27.09 7.82 4.23
C LEU A 327 -26.43 9.11 4.71
N SER A 328 -27.16 10.23 4.82
CA SER A 328 -26.63 11.51 5.28
C SER A 328 -26.40 11.57 6.79
N ARG A 329 -25.51 12.45 7.26
CA ARG A 329 -25.20 12.56 8.69
C ARG A 329 -26.37 13.11 9.51
#